data_AF-A0A6N8UC09-F1
#
_entry.id   AF-A0A6N8UC09-F1
#
_cell.length_a   1.000
_cell.length_b   1.000
_cell.length_c   1.000
_cell.angle_alpha   90.00
_cell.angle_beta   90.00
_cell.angle_gamma   90.00
#
_symmetry.space_group_name_H-M   'P 1'
#
loop_
_entity.id
_entity.type
_entity.pdbx_description
1 polymer ?
#
loop_
_entity_poly.entity_id
_entity_poly.type
_entity_poly.pdbx_seq_one_letter_code
_entity_poly.pdbx_strand_id
1 'polypeptide(L)'
;MTNQLKRRGKKVKKLVKFTDEYDVKEKIILRDHLALQRTKLANERTLLTYVRSALYLIIAGLAFIGMKDFESMPYLGEICFVVSIIILMIGFVRFYQLKKQLNKVYKDPDLQLEDDD
;
A
#
# COMPACT_ATOMS: atom_id res chain seq x y z
N MET A 1 54.26 30.72 -26.26
CA MET A 1 53.57 31.62 -25.31
C MET A 1 52.06 31.36 -25.33
N THR A 2 51.58 30.16 -24.94
CA THR A 2 50.13 29.82 -25.04
C THR A 2 49.57 28.88 -23.96
N ASN A 3 50.34 28.46 -22.95
CA ASN A 3 49.90 27.38 -22.03
C ASN A 3 49.22 27.84 -20.72
N GLN A 4 48.81 29.10 -20.61
CA GLN A 4 48.25 29.66 -19.35
C GLN A 4 46.72 29.76 -19.31
N LEU A 5 46.01 29.57 -20.45
CA LEU A 5 44.55 29.75 -20.50
C LEU A 5 43.75 28.47 -20.20
N LYS A 6 44.36 27.28 -20.26
CA LYS A 6 43.63 25.99 -20.10
C LYS A 6 43.46 25.51 -18.65
N ARG A 7 44.09 26.17 -17.67
CA ARG A 7 44.03 25.78 -16.25
C ARG A 7 42.92 26.45 -15.43
N ARG A 8 42.34 27.57 -15.90
CA ARG A 8 41.29 28.30 -15.16
C ARG A 8 39.90 27.62 -15.20
N GLY A 9 39.60 26.82 -16.23
CA GLY A 9 38.28 26.19 -16.39
C GLY A 9 37.98 25.02 -15.45
N LYS A 10 39.00 24.32 -14.92
CA LYS A 10 38.79 23.13 -14.06
C LYS A 10 38.44 23.46 -12.61
N LYS A 11 38.86 24.61 -12.09
CA LYS A 11 38.59 24.97 -10.67
C LYS A 11 37.18 25.51 -10.44
N VAL A 12 36.56 26.13 -11.45
CA VAL A 12 35.23 26.74 -11.32
C VAL A 12 34.12 25.69 -11.17
N LYS A 13 34.24 24.53 -11.83
CA LYS A 13 33.26 23.43 -11.70
C LYS A 13 33.19 22.79 -10.31
N LYS A 14 34.20 23.00 -9.44
CA LYS A 14 34.25 22.34 -8.13
C LYS A 14 33.52 23.13 -7.03
N LEU A 15 33.28 24.43 -7.23
CA LEU A 15 32.69 25.30 -6.20
C LEU A 15 31.16 25.31 -6.19
N VAL A 16 30.49 24.79 -7.23
CA VAL A 16 29.02 24.84 -7.38
C VAL A 16 28.35 23.52 -6.93
N LYS A 17 29.05 22.64 -6.22
CA LYS A 17 28.58 21.29 -5.91
C LYS A 17 28.15 21.07 -4.44
N PHE A 18 27.85 22.15 -3.70
CA PHE A 18 27.82 22.09 -2.23
C PHE A 18 26.46 22.42 -1.55
N THR A 19 25.32 22.55 -2.23
CA THR A 19 24.06 22.94 -1.53
C THR A 19 22.76 22.29 -2.03
N ASP A 20 22.79 21.22 -2.83
CA ASP A 20 21.55 20.65 -3.40
C ASP A 20 21.36 19.14 -3.13
N GLU A 21 22.35 18.46 -2.53
CA GLU A 21 22.28 16.99 -2.42
C GLU A 21 21.45 16.51 -1.20
N TYR A 22 21.33 17.34 -0.15
CA TYR A 22 20.57 17.00 1.07
C TYR A 22 19.06 17.25 0.93
N ASP A 23 18.65 18.43 0.42
CA ASP A 23 17.22 18.75 0.13
C ASP A 23 16.65 17.79 -0.92
N VAL A 24 17.41 17.45 -1.97
CA VAL A 24 16.94 16.53 -3.00
C VAL A 24 16.75 15.12 -2.46
N LYS A 25 17.65 14.61 -1.61
CA LYS A 25 17.49 13.29 -1.00
C LYS A 25 16.25 13.26 -0.10
N GLU A 26 16.16 14.13 0.91
CA GLU A 26 15.03 14.20 1.86
C GLU A 26 13.67 14.33 1.15
N LYS A 27 13.61 15.17 0.10
CA LYS A 27 12.39 15.36 -0.69
C LYS A 27 12.00 14.11 -1.49
N ILE A 28 12.97 13.31 -1.93
CA ILE A 28 12.72 12.01 -2.57
C ILE A 28 12.19 10.99 -1.54
N ILE A 29 12.82 10.89 -0.36
CA ILE A 29 12.39 9.96 0.72
C ILE A 29 10.98 10.30 1.23
N LEU A 30 10.68 11.58 1.46
CA LEU A 30 9.35 12.01 1.91
C LEU A 30 8.28 11.76 0.84
N ARG A 31 8.58 12.01 -0.44
CA ARG A 31 7.63 11.75 -1.54
C ARG A 31 7.31 10.27 -1.66
N ASP A 32 8.32 9.42 -1.57
CA ASP A 32 8.16 7.97 -1.68
C ASP A 32 7.44 7.39 -0.45
N HIS A 33 7.70 7.92 0.75
CA HIS A 33 6.92 7.59 1.95
C HIS A 33 5.44 7.96 1.82
N LEU A 34 5.14 9.18 1.35
CA LEU A 34 3.77 9.63 1.13
C LEU A 34 3.08 8.85 -0.02
N ALA A 35 3.84 8.37 -1.00
CA ALA A 35 3.34 7.48 -2.05
C ALA A 35 3.02 6.08 -1.49
N LEU A 36 3.91 5.49 -0.69
CA LEU A 36 3.70 4.20 -0.03
C LEU A 36 2.48 4.22 0.89
N GLN A 37 2.31 5.26 1.71
CA GLN A 37 1.11 5.41 2.55
C GLN A 37 -0.18 5.44 1.73
N ARG A 38 -0.18 6.14 0.58
CA ARG A 38 -1.34 6.19 -0.33
C ARG A 38 -1.66 4.82 -0.93
N THR A 39 -0.65 4.02 -1.29
CA THR A 39 -0.87 2.64 -1.78
C THR A 39 -1.38 1.72 -0.67
N LYS A 40 -0.87 1.87 0.56
CA LYS A 40 -1.32 1.09 1.73
C LYS A 40 -2.77 1.39 2.06
N LEU A 41 -3.14 2.66 2.15
CA LEU A 41 -4.52 3.10 2.43
C LEU A 41 -5.49 2.64 1.34
N ALA A 42 -5.07 2.62 0.07
CA ALA A 42 -5.87 2.09 -1.02
C ALA A 42 -6.11 0.57 -0.92
N ASN A 43 -5.09 -0.20 -0.49
CA ASN A 43 -5.26 -1.63 -0.26
C ASN A 43 -6.13 -1.93 0.97
N GLU A 44 -5.97 -1.19 2.05
CA GLU A 44 -6.86 -1.28 3.22
C GLU A 44 -8.30 -0.95 2.86
N ARG A 45 -8.53 0.11 2.06
CA ARG A 45 -9.86 0.42 1.50
C ARG A 45 -10.43 -0.77 0.74
N THR A 46 -9.64 -1.41 -0.11
CA THR A 46 -10.10 -2.53 -0.92
C THR A 46 -10.48 -3.72 -0.05
N LEU A 47 -9.70 -3.99 1.01
CA LEU A 47 -10.03 -4.99 2.02
C LEU A 47 -11.36 -4.69 2.71
N LEU A 48 -11.54 -3.46 3.20
CA LEU A 48 -12.78 -3.04 3.86
C LEU A 48 -13.99 -3.15 2.92
N THR A 49 -13.80 -2.95 1.62
CA THR A 49 -14.86 -3.17 0.61
C THR A 49 -15.23 -4.65 0.48
N TYR A 50 -14.27 -5.57 0.51
CA TYR A 50 -14.56 -7.02 0.52
C TYR A 50 -15.28 -7.45 1.80
N VAL A 51 -14.86 -6.95 2.96
CA VAL A 51 -15.54 -7.23 4.23
C VAL A 51 -16.97 -6.68 4.20
N ARG A 52 -17.14 -5.44 3.73
CA ARG A 52 -18.44 -4.79 3.58
C ARG A 52 -19.38 -5.61 2.70
N SER A 53 -18.94 -6.02 1.50
CA SER A 53 -19.80 -6.81 0.60
C SER A 53 -20.16 -8.18 1.17
N ALA A 54 -19.22 -8.85 1.86
CA ALA A 54 -19.52 -10.10 2.55
C ALA A 54 -20.56 -9.93 3.66
N LEU A 55 -20.45 -8.88 4.49
CA LEU A 55 -21.43 -8.58 5.54
C LEU A 55 -22.83 -8.30 4.95
N TYR A 56 -22.91 -7.54 3.84
CA TYR A 56 -24.19 -7.32 3.17
C TYR A 56 -24.82 -8.62 2.67
N LEU A 57 -24.04 -9.54 2.13
CA LEU A 57 -24.53 -10.85 1.70
C LEU A 57 -24.99 -11.72 2.88
N ILE A 58 -24.30 -11.66 4.01
CA ILE A 58 -24.72 -12.36 5.24
C ILE A 58 -26.05 -11.79 5.73
N ILE A 59 -26.18 -10.45 5.83
CA ILE A 59 -27.42 -9.80 6.26
C ILE A 59 -28.56 -10.13 5.29
N ALA A 60 -28.31 -10.08 3.99
CA ALA A 60 -29.29 -10.46 2.97
C ALA A 60 -29.70 -11.94 3.09
N GLY A 61 -28.74 -12.85 3.27
CA GLY A 61 -29.01 -14.28 3.49
C GLY A 61 -29.84 -14.53 4.75
N LEU A 62 -29.54 -13.86 5.86
CA LEU A 62 -30.32 -13.92 7.09
C LEU A 62 -31.73 -13.36 6.90
N ALA A 63 -31.88 -12.26 6.16
CA ALA A 63 -33.17 -11.68 5.82
C ALA A 63 -34.01 -12.63 4.96
N PHE A 64 -33.39 -13.32 4.00
CA PHE A 64 -34.07 -14.33 3.17
C PHE A 64 -34.52 -15.55 3.97
N ILE A 65 -33.71 -16.03 4.92
CA ILE A 65 -34.09 -17.15 5.81
C ILE A 65 -35.24 -16.74 6.73
N GLY A 66 -35.28 -15.49 7.19
CA GLY A 66 -36.31 -14.98 8.09
C GLY A 66 -37.62 -14.57 7.40
N MET A 67 -37.65 -14.46 6.07
CA MET A 67 -38.85 -14.09 5.31
C MET A 67 -39.76 -15.30 5.12
N LYS A 68 -40.93 -15.27 5.75
CA LYS A 68 -41.99 -16.30 5.64
C LYS A 68 -42.54 -16.47 4.21
N ASP A 69 -42.40 -15.47 3.35
CA ASP A 69 -42.90 -15.52 1.96
C ASP A 69 -42.06 -16.43 1.04
N PHE A 70 -40.87 -16.85 1.47
CA PHE A 70 -39.92 -17.64 0.67
C PHE A 70 -39.77 -19.10 1.13
N GLU A 71 -40.71 -19.64 1.93
CA GLU A 71 -40.70 -21.05 2.37
C GLU A 71 -40.54 -22.05 1.20
N SER A 72 -40.93 -21.67 -0.02
CA SER A 72 -40.79 -22.49 -1.23
C SER A 72 -39.36 -22.60 -1.80
N MET A 73 -38.42 -21.71 -1.42
CA MET A 73 -37.04 -21.70 -1.93
C MET A 73 -36.00 -21.44 -0.81
N PRO A 74 -35.80 -22.39 0.12
CA PRO A 74 -34.87 -22.23 1.26
C PRO A 74 -33.39 -22.13 0.84
N TYR A 75 -33.04 -22.60 -0.37
CA TYR A 75 -31.66 -22.64 -0.85
C TYR A 75 -31.04 -21.26 -1.10
N LEU A 76 -31.84 -20.22 -1.28
CA LEU A 76 -31.33 -18.88 -1.66
C LEU A 76 -30.47 -18.26 -0.56
N GLY A 77 -30.90 -18.38 0.71
CA GLY A 77 -30.15 -17.88 1.85
C GLY A 77 -28.84 -18.62 2.07
N GLU A 78 -28.84 -19.94 1.86
CA GLU A 78 -27.67 -20.80 2.01
C GLU A 78 -26.62 -20.50 0.92
N ILE A 79 -27.05 -20.29 -0.34
CA ILE A 79 -26.18 -19.85 -1.43
C ILE A 79 -25.55 -18.48 -1.12
N CYS A 80 -26.35 -17.51 -0.64
CA CYS A 80 -25.81 -16.20 -0.24
C CYS A 80 -24.75 -16.32 0.85
N PHE A 81 -24.94 -17.24 1.82
CA PHE A 81 -23.97 -17.48 2.88
C PHE A 81 -22.67 -18.08 2.34
N VAL A 82 -22.74 -19.09 1.46
CA VAL A 82 -21.57 -19.70 0.82
C VAL A 82 -20.79 -18.66 0.01
N VAL A 83 -21.49 -17.85 -0.81
CA VAL A 83 -20.86 -16.77 -1.59
C VAL A 83 -20.20 -15.74 -0.68
N SER A 84 -20.82 -15.39 0.45
CA SER A 84 -20.23 -14.45 1.41
C SER A 84 -18.90 -14.95 1.98
N ILE A 85 -18.80 -16.25 2.31
CA ILE A 85 -17.58 -16.89 2.82
C ILE A 85 -16.49 -16.87 1.75
N ILE A 86 -16.83 -17.17 0.50
CA ILE A 86 -15.87 -17.12 -0.63
C ILE A 86 -15.27 -15.72 -0.78
N ILE A 87 -16.12 -14.68 -0.75
CA ILE A 87 -15.68 -13.29 -0.85
C ILE A 87 -14.80 -12.89 0.34
N LEU A 88 -15.16 -13.33 1.55
CA LEU A 88 -14.35 -13.12 2.76
C LEU A 88 -12.98 -13.79 2.65
N MET A 89 -12.92 -15.03 2.19
CA MET A 89 -11.67 -15.78 1.99
C MET A 89 -10.76 -15.07 0.98
N ILE A 90 -11.31 -14.60 -0.14
CA ILE A 90 -10.56 -13.82 -1.15
C ILE A 90 -10.00 -12.53 -0.52
N GLY A 91 -10.81 -11.80 0.25
CA GLY A 91 -10.38 -10.60 0.96
C GLY A 91 -9.25 -10.88 1.95
N PHE A 92 -9.36 -11.96 2.73
CA PHE A 92 -8.39 -12.35 3.74
C PHE A 92 -7.04 -12.77 3.14
N VAL A 93 -7.06 -13.57 2.05
CA VAL A 93 -5.85 -13.95 1.31
C VAL A 93 -5.12 -12.69 0.81
N ARG A 94 -5.86 -11.73 0.26
CA ARG A 94 -5.28 -10.47 -0.23
C ARG A 94 -4.66 -9.63 0.89
N PHE A 95 -5.29 -9.61 2.07
CA PHE A 95 -4.73 -8.95 3.25
C PHE A 95 -3.42 -9.58 3.72
N TYR A 96 -3.35 -10.91 3.76
CA TYR A 96 -2.13 -11.61 4.15
C TYR A 96 -0.98 -11.38 3.17
N GLN A 97 -1.27 -11.32 1.86
CA GLN A 97 -0.26 -10.99 0.85
C GLN A 97 0.34 -9.59 1.09
N LEU A 98 -0.50 -8.59 1.37
CA LEU A 98 -0.04 -7.24 1.68
C LEU A 98 0.79 -7.18 2.97
N LYS A 99 0.31 -7.84 4.03
CA LYS A 99 1.02 -7.89 5.32
C LYS A 99 2.41 -8.53 5.17
N LYS A 100 2.52 -9.57 4.33
CA LYS A 100 3.79 -10.23 4.03
C LYS A 100 4.76 -9.34 3.24
N GLN A 101 4.25 -8.51 2.32
CA GLN A 101 5.08 -7.55 1.57
C GLN A 101 5.65 -6.45 2.49
N LEU A 102 4.84 -5.92 3.40
CA LEU A 102 5.29 -4.91 4.37
C LEU A 102 6.39 -5.45 5.30
N ASN A 103 6.25 -6.70 5.74
CA ASN A 103 7.21 -7.33 6.65
C ASN A 103 8.55 -7.65 5.96
N LYS A 104 8.58 -7.69 4.63
CA LYS A 104 9.83 -7.88 3.86
C LYS A 104 10.58 -6.57 3.65
N VAL A 105 9.87 -5.45 3.55
CA VAL A 105 10.46 -4.10 3.39
C VAL A 105 11.01 -3.56 4.71
N TYR A 106 10.42 -3.94 5.85
CA TYR A 106 10.88 -3.46 7.17
C TYR A 106 11.99 -4.31 7.81
N LYS A 107 12.41 -5.40 7.16
CA LYS A 107 13.43 -6.33 7.67
C LYS A 107 14.83 -6.07 7.09
N ASP A 108 15.06 -4.91 6.50
CA ASP A 108 16.41 -4.38 6.27
C ASP A 108 16.61 -3.19 7.25
N PRO A 109 17.10 -3.44 8.49
CA PRO A 109 17.34 -2.42 9.50
C PRO A 109 18.54 -1.50 9.19
N ASP A 110 19.27 -1.76 8.10
CA ASP A 110 20.56 -1.11 7.81
C ASP A 110 20.45 0.35 7.33
N LEU A 111 19.24 0.93 7.26
CA LEU A 111 19.01 2.33 6.86
C LEU A 111 18.46 3.23 7.98
N GLN A 112 18.43 2.75 9.24
CA GLN A 112 18.09 3.58 10.41
C GLN A 112 19.32 4.02 11.23
N LEU A 113 20.55 3.81 10.74
CA LEU A 113 21.79 4.12 11.48
C LEU A 113 22.61 5.28 10.88
N GLU A 114 21.97 6.34 10.38
CA GLU A 114 22.74 7.51 9.88
C GLU A 114 22.14 8.89 10.21
N ASP A 115 21.10 8.94 11.06
CA ASP A 115 20.48 10.19 11.54
C ASP A 115 20.70 10.45 13.05
N ASP A 116 21.63 9.72 13.69
CA ASP A 116 22.15 10.00 15.04
C ASP A 116 23.66 10.27 14.96
N ASP A 117 24.07 11.42 14.40
CA ASP A 117 25.34 12.14 14.67
C ASP A 117 25.30 13.58 14.10
#